data_AF-A0A952QHH5-F1
#
_entry.id   AF-A0A952QHH5-F1
#
_cell.length_a   1.000
_cell.length_b   1.000
_cell.length_c   1.000
_cell.angle_alpha   90.00
_cell.angle_beta   90.00
_cell.angle_gamma   90.00
#
_symmetry.space_group_name_H-M   'P 1'
#
loop_
_entity.id
_entity.type
_entity.pdbx_description
1 polymer ?
#
loop_
_entity_poly.entity_id
_entity_poly.type
_entity_poly.pdbx_seq_one_letter_code
_entity_poly.pdbx_strand_id
1 'polypeptide(L)'
;MSNDPQGTQPIHIDQVLAVMIDQLAAIAWQKLGLQNDFATGKIEKDLAQAKTAVDVVAQLAEHLIPQLDESDKRQMQNLVSNLKINYVQKCAEEGQ
;
A
#
# COMPACT_ATOMS: atom_id res chain seq x y z
N MET A 1 2.74 17.55 -43.46
CA MET A 1 1.74 17.09 -42.47
C MET A 1 2.39 15.93 -41.73
N SER A 2 3.03 16.21 -40.60
CA SER A 2 3.72 15.20 -39.80
C SER A 2 2.67 14.38 -39.06
N ASN A 3 2.64 13.08 -39.33
CA ASN A 3 1.73 12.14 -38.70
C ASN A 3 2.41 11.65 -37.41
N ASP A 4 2.28 12.39 -36.31
CA ASP A 4 2.64 11.90 -34.99
C ASP A 4 1.49 11.01 -34.47
N PRO A 5 1.68 9.69 -34.35
CA PRO A 5 0.67 8.83 -33.77
C PRO A 5 0.68 9.06 -32.26
N GLN A 6 -0.31 9.82 -31.76
CA GLN A 6 -0.75 9.91 -30.37
C GLN A 6 0.35 9.74 -29.31
N GLY A 7 0.85 10.88 -28.80
CA GLY A 7 1.88 10.99 -27.76
C GLY A 7 1.63 10.09 -26.54
N THR A 8 2.20 8.89 -26.60
CA THR A 8 2.21 7.95 -25.49
C THR A 8 3.51 8.17 -24.73
N GLN A 9 3.44 8.78 -23.55
CA GLN A 9 4.60 8.91 -22.68
C GLN A 9 5.03 7.51 -22.18
N PRO A 10 6.33 7.26 -21.97
CA PRO A 10 6.79 6.02 -21.36
C PRO A 10 6.20 5.80 -19.96
N ILE A 11 5.96 4.54 -19.58
CA ILE A 11 5.55 4.20 -18.21
C ILE A 11 6.71 4.50 -17.27
N HIS A 12 6.44 5.31 -16.24
CA HIS A 12 7.41 5.58 -15.19
C HIS A 12 7.25 4.60 -14.02
N ILE A 13 8.38 4.13 -13.48
CA ILE A 13 8.40 3.09 -12.45
C ILE A 13 7.79 3.56 -11.12
N ASP A 14 7.89 4.85 -10.80
CA ASP A 14 7.26 5.49 -9.64
C ASP A 14 5.74 5.37 -9.67
N GLN A 15 5.11 5.54 -10.83
CA GLN A 15 3.67 5.34 -11.01
C GLN A 15 3.26 3.89 -10.76
N VAL A 16 4.06 2.93 -11.23
CA VAL A 16 3.82 1.50 -10.98
C VAL A 16 3.97 1.17 -9.50
N LEU A 17 5.01 1.71 -8.85
CA LEU A 17 5.22 1.55 -7.40
C LEU A 17 4.05 2.12 -6.60
N ALA A 18 3.55 3.30 -6.95
CA ALA A 18 2.40 3.91 -6.28
C ALA A 18 1.16 3.00 -6.37
N VAL A 19 0.84 2.50 -7.56
CA VAL A 19 -0.30 1.57 -7.75
C VAL A 19 -0.13 0.28 -6.95
N MET A 20 1.08 -0.29 -6.93
CA MET A 20 1.36 -1.50 -6.14
C MET A 20 1.23 -1.25 -4.64
N ILE A 21 1.73 -0.12 -4.15
CA ILE A 21 1.60 0.29 -2.75
C ILE A 21 0.13 0.43 -2.37
N ASP A 22 -0.69 1.10 -3.19
CA ASP A 22 -2.11 1.29 -2.92
C ASP A 22 -2.86 -0.05 -2.83
N GLN A 23 -2.59 -0.96 -3.77
CA GLN A 23 -3.20 -2.30 -3.78
C GLN A 23 -2.81 -3.11 -2.54
N LEU A 24 -1.51 -3.14 -2.21
CA LEU A 24 -1.02 -3.87 -1.06
C LEU A 24 -1.50 -3.25 0.26
N ALA A 25 -1.61 -1.93 0.33
CA ALA A 25 -2.15 -1.24 1.50
C ALA A 25 -3.62 -1.59 1.72
N ALA A 26 -4.44 -1.63 0.65
CA ALA A 26 -5.84 -2.06 0.74
C ALA A 26 -5.94 -3.51 1.26
N ILE A 27 -5.13 -4.42 0.73
CA ILE A 27 -5.07 -5.81 1.21
C ILE A 27 -4.62 -5.86 2.68
N ALA A 28 -3.63 -5.06 3.08
CA ALA A 28 -3.18 -5.00 4.46
C ALA A 28 -4.32 -4.59 5.40
N TRP A 29 -5.11 -3.56 5.06
CA TRP A 29 -6.27 -3.15 5.85
C TRP A 29 -7.33 -4.26 5.98
N GLN A 30 -7.56 -5.03 4.92
CA GLN A 30 -8.48 -6.16 4.94
C GLN A 30 -7.98 -7.27 5.85
N LYS A 31 -6.71 -7.65 5.72
CA LYS A 31 -6.12 -8.75 6.51
C LYS A 31 -5.86 -8.36 7.96
N LEU A 32 -5.75 -7.06 8.27
CA LEU A 32 -5.84 -6.54 9.64
C LEU A 32 -7.24 -6.67 10.25
N GLY A 33 -8.26 -6.99 9.44
CA GLY A 33 -9.66 -7.05 9.85
C GLY A 33 -10.31 -5.67 10.02
N LEU A 34 -9.73 -4.63 9.42
CA LEU A 34 -10.21 -3.24 9.50
C LEU A 34 -11.06 -2.83 8.29
N GLN A 35 -11.07 -3.66 7.25
CA GLN A 35 -11.92 -3.51 6.07
C GLN A 35 -12.44 -4.88 5.63
N ASN A 36 -13.59 -4.89 4.94
CA ASN A 36 -14.13 -6.10 4.34
C ASN A 36 -13.23 -6.54 3.17
N ASP A 37 -12.99 -7.84 3.06
CA ASP A 37 -12.37 -8.46 1.90
C ASP A 37 -13.21 -8.18 0.64
N PHE A 38 -12.58 -7.71 -0.44
CA PHE A 38 -13.28 -7.30 -1.66
C PHE A 38 -13.96 -8.47 -2.38
N ALA A 39 -13.43 -9.69 -2.23
CA ALA A 39 -13.98 -10.87 -2.89
C ALA A 39 -15.13 -11.49 -2.08
N THR A 40 -15.00 -11.57 -0.75
CA THR A 40 -16.02 -12.22 0.09
C THR A 40 -17.05 -11.24 0.67
N GLY A 41 -16.74 -9.95 0.73
CA GLY A 41 -17.57 -8.93 1.36
C GLY A 41 -17.61 -9.01 2.89
N LYS A 42 -16.77 -9.84 3.51
CA LYS A 42 -16.73 -10.08 4.96
C LYS A 42 -15.39 -9.67 5.56
N ILE A 43 -15.34 -9.55 6.88
CA ILE A 43 -14.07 -9.43 7.61
C ILE A 43 -13.37 -10.80 7.60
N GLU A 44 -12.28 -10.91 6.85
CA GLU A 44 -11.43 -12.11 6.73
C GLU A 44 -10.04 -11.80 7.29
N LYS A 45 -9.94 -11.66 8.61
CA LYS A 45 -8.70 -11.30 9.31
C LYS A 45 -7.66 -12.41 9.18
N ASP A 46 -6.43 -12.04 8.82
CA ASP A 46 -5.27 -12.93 8.74
C ASP A 46 -3.99 -12.11 9.00
N LEU A 47 -3.44 -12.20 10.22
CA LEU A 47 -2.28 -11.40 10.60
C LEU A 47 -0.98 -11.82 9.89
N ALA A 48 -0.86 -13.06 9.43
CA ALA A 48 0.32 -13.49 8.68
C ALA A 48 0.35 -12.84 7.29
N GLN A 49 -0.80 -12.80 6.61
CA GLN A 49 -0.95 -12.08 5.35
C GLN A 49 -0.84 -10.56 5.54
N ALA A 50 -1.43 -10.01 6.62
CA ALA A 50 -1.31 -8.60 6.95
C ALA A 50 0.15 -8.19 7.13
N LYS A 51 0.94 -8.97 7.89
CA LYS A 51 2.38 -8.73 8.07
C LYS A 51 3.09 -8.62 6.73
N THR A 52 2.85 -9.59 5.85
CA THR A 52 3.51 -9.66 4.54
C THR A 52 3.18 -8.40 3.72
N ALA A 53 1.92 -8.00 3.65
CA ALA A 53 1.50 -6.81 2.92
C ALA A 53 2.11 -5.53 3.51
N VAL A 54 2.10 -5.37 4.85
CA VAL A 54 2.69 -4.20 5.54
C VAL A 54 4.19 -4.10 5.30
N ASP A 55 4.92 -5.22 5.39
CA ASP A 55 6.36 -5.24 5.17
C ASP A 55 6.72 -4.88 3.72
N VAL A 56 5.99 -5.41 2.74
CA VAL A 56 6.22 -5.10 1.31
C VAL A 56 5.87 -3.64 1.01
N VAL A 57 4.76 -3.10 1.53
CA VAL A 57 4.42 -1.68 1.40
C VAL A 57 5.54 -0.79 1.95
N ALA A 58 6.08 -1.12 3.13
CA ALA A 58 7.17 -0.36 3.72
C ALA A 58 8.42 -0.38 2.85
N GLN A 59 8.80 -1.55 2.31
CA GLN A 59 9.97 -1.69 1.44
C GLN A 59 9.80 -0.94 0.11
N LEU A 60 8.63 -1.01 -0.54
CA LEU A 60 8.37 -0.27 -1.77
C LEU A 60 8.35 1.25 -1.54
N ALA A 61 7.81 1.68 -0.40
CA ALA A 61 7.77 3.09 -0.03
C ALA A 61 9.18 3.69 0.11
N GLU A 62 10.18 2.93 0.56
CA GLU A 62 11.58 3.39 0.63
C GLU A 62 12.14 3.80 -0.74
N HIS A 63 11.69 3.17 -1.83
CA HIS A 63 12.07 3.52 -3.19
C HIS A 63 11.26 4.68 -3.77
N LEU A 64 9.99 4.81 -3.38
CA LEU A 64 9.11 5.84 -3.92
C LEU A 64 9.28 7.19 -3.23
N ILE A 65 9.43 7.21 -1.91
CA ILE A 65 9.52 8.44 -1.08
C ILE A 65 10.54 9.48 -1.60
N PRO A 66 11.76 9.12 -2.03
CA PRO A 66 12.74 10.09 -2.53
C PRO A 66 12.30 10.83 -3.80
N GLN A 67 11.34 10.26 -4.54
CA GLN A 67 10.83 10.79 -5.82
C GLN A 67 9.59 11.68 -5.64
N LEU A 68 9.00 11.69 -4.44
CA LEU A 68 7.78 12.41 -4.13
C LEU A 68 8.07 13.85 -3.69
N ASP A 69 7.10 14.73 -3.90
CA ASP A 69 7.11 16.04 -3.25
C ASP A 69 6.89 15.91 -1.73
N GLU A 70 7.09 17.00 -0.98
CA GLU A 70 6.99 16.98 0.47
C GLU A 70 5.57 16.68 1.00
N SER A 71 4.52 16.96 0.23
CA SER A 71 3.15 16.61 0.60
C SER A 71 2.94 15.11 0.48
N ASP A 72 3.25 14.55 -0.69
CA ASP A 72 3.03 13.14 -1.00
C ASP A 72 3.94 12.23 -0.17
N LYS A 73 5.18 12.67 0.08
CA LYS A 73 6.10 12.01 1.02
C LYS A 73 5.51 11.87 2.41
N ARG A 74 4.90 12.92 2.96
CA ARG A 74 4.23 12.86 4.27
C ARG A 74 3.05 11.91 4.24
N GLN A 75 2.26 11.91 3.18
CA GLN A 75 1.14 10.97 3.02
C GLN A 75 1.63 9.52 3.01
N MET A 76 2.66 9.22 2.23
CA MET A 76 3.27 7.88 2.14
C MET A 76 3.85 7.42 3.48
N GLN A 77 4.56 8.31 4.20
CA GLN A 77 5.09 8.03 5.53
C GLN A 77 3.98 7.77 6.56
N ASN A 78 2.88 8.53 6.49
CA ASN A 78 1.72 8.34 7.35
C ASN A 78 1.02 7.01 7.06
N LEU A 79 0.87 6.63 5.78
CA LEU A 79 0.31 5.34 5.38
C LEU A 79 1.11 4.18 6.00
N VAL A 80 2.44 4.18 5.79
CA VAL A 80 3.33 3.14 6.33
C VAL A 80 3.26 3.09 7.86
N SER A 81 3.26 4.25 8.52
CA SER A 81 3.20 4.34 9.99
C SER A 81 1.87 3.79 10.53
N ASN A 82 0.75 4.18 9.92
CA ASN A 82 -0.58 3.72 10.32
C ASN A 82 -0.71 2.20 10.16
N LEU A 83 -0.25 1.66 9.04
CA LEU A 83 -0.26 0.20 8.79
C LEU A 83 0.54 -0.56 9.86
N LYS A 84 1.76 -0.10 10.17
CA LYS A 84 2.63 -0.72 11.20
C LYS A 84 2.02 -0.65 12.59
N ILE A 85 1.46 0.50 12.99
CA ILE A 85 0.83 0.67 14.31
C ILE A 85 -0.38 -0.26 14.44
N ASN A 86 -1.26 -0.29 13.43
CA ASN A 86 -2.44 -1.15 13.47
C ASN A 86 -2.05 -2.63 13.48
N TYR A 87 -1.02 -3.03 12.73
CA TYR A 87 -0.50 -4.40 12.78
C TYR A 87 -0.07 -4.79 14.20
N VAL A 88 0.76 -3.98 14.86
CA VAL A 88 1.21 -4.25 16.23
C VAL A 88 0.04 -4.32 17.21
N GLN A 89 -0.92 -3.40 17.11
CA GLN A 89 -2.13 -3.41 17.93
C GLN A 89 -2.95 -4.69 17.72
N LYS A 90 -3.16 -5.11 16.47
CA LYS A 90 -3.91 -6.33 16.16
C LYS A 90 -3.22 -7.61 16.59
N CYS A 91 -1.89 -7.66 16.58
CA CYS A 91 -1.14 -8.76 17.17
C CYS A 91 -1.29 -8.82 18.69
N ALA A 92 -1.29 -7.67 19.37
CA ALA A 92 -1.47 -7.61 20.82
C ALA A 92 -2.88 -8.05 21.24
N GLU A 93 -3.92 -7.73 20.46
CA GLU A 93 -5.29 -8.17 20.68
C GLU A 93 -5.48 -9.69 20.54
N GLU A 94 -4.72 -10.37 19.66
CA GLU A 94 -4.83 -11.84 19.46
C GLU A 94 -4.10 -12.68 20.52
N GLY A 95 -3.13 -12.09 21.20
CA GLY A 95 -2.40 -12.76 22.28
C GLY A 95 -3.10 -12.70 23.65
N GLN A 96 -4.28 -12.10 23.72
CA GLN A 96 -5.13 -11.99 24.92
C GLN A 96 -6.25 -13.03 24.89
#